data_AF-A0A7W3WYI0-F1
#
_entry.id   AF-A0A7W3WYI0-F1
#
_cell.length_a   1.000
_cell.length_b   1.000
_cell.length_c   1.000
_cell.angle_alpha   90.00
_cell.angle_beta   90.00
_cell.angle_gamma   90.00
#
_symmetry.space_group_name_H-M   'P 1'
#
loop_
_entity.id
_entity.type
_entity.pdbx_description
1 polymer ?
#
loop_
_entity_poly.entity_id
_entity_poly.type
_entity_poly.pdbx_seq_one_letter_code
_entity_poly.pdbx_strand_id
1 'polypeptide(L)' 'MPLYVSRGWRRWLGETWALTPTGPVRTADDDGAVYVLEVSVPLTLEGALTCDWRDGDVW' A
#
# COMPACT_ATOMS: atom_id res chain seq x y z
N MET A 1 16.89 -6.25 -12.95
CA MET A 1 15.92 -5.30 -12.35
C MET A 1 14.91 -6.10 -11.54
N PRO A 2 14.39 -5.56 -10.41
CA PRO A 2 13.32 -6.20 -9.64
C PRO A 2 12.05 -6.44 -10.50
N LEU A 3 11.39 -7.59 -10.32
CA LEU A 3 10.26 -8.07 -11.15
C LEU A 3 9.14 -7.03 -11.34
N TYR A 4 8.70 -6.40 -10.25
CA TYR A 4 7.60 -5.42 -10.27
C TYR A 4 8.02 -4.09 -10.90
N VAL A 5 9.16 -3.55 -10.49
CA VAL A 5 9.70 -2.27 -11.01
C VAL A 5 9.91 -2.33 -12.53
N SER A 6 10.38 -3.46 -13.05
CA SER A 6 10.55 -3.64 -14.50
C SER A 6 9.24 -3.67 -15.29
N ARG A 7 8.09 -3.73 -14.61
CA ARG A 7 6.73 -3.77 -15.19
C ARG A 7 5.93 -2.50 -14.89
N GLY A 8 6.59 -1.41 -14.49
CA GLY A 8 5.96 -0.12 -14.24
C GLY A 8 5.34 0.04 -12.85
N TRP A 9 5.46 -0.96 -11.97
CA TRP A 9 5.04 -0.82 -10.58
C TRP A 9 5.99 0.11 -9.83
N ARG A 10 5.43 0.92 -8.94
CA ARG A 10 6.18 1.85 -8.08
C ARG A 10 5.95 1.46 -6.62
N ARG A 11 7.01 1.50 -5.81
CA ARG A 11 6.91 1.23 -4.38
C ARG A 11 6.14 2.37 -3.70
N TRP A 12 5.20 2.04 -2.82
CA TRP A 12 4.55 3.01 -1.97
C TRP A 12 5.54 3.51 -0.90
N LEU A 13 5.60 4.82 -0.67
CA LEU A 13 6.59 5.45 0.20
C LEU A 13 6.00 6.00 1.50
N GLY A 14 4.70 6.24 1.53
CA GLY A 14 3.99 6.68 2.73
C GLY A 14 3.57 5.52 3.64
N GLU A 15 2.90 5.87 4.72
CA GLU A 15 2.42 4.92 5.73
C GLU A 15 1.32 4.02 5.18
N THR A 16 1.35 2.75 5.57
CA THR A 16 0.26 1.81 5.32
C THR A 16 -0.67 1.70 6.54
N TRP A 17 -1.96 1.54 6.27
CA TRP A 17 -3.03 1.44 7.27
C TRP A 17 -4.07 0.40 6.82
N ALA A 18 -4.85 -0.13 7.76
CA ALA A 18 -6.02 -0.95 7.45
C ALA A 18 -7.27 -0.36 8.10
N LEU A 19 -8.38 -0.28 7.36
CA LEU A 19 -9.67 0.17 7.88
C LEU A 19 -10.38 -0.99 8.58
N THR A 20 -10.16 -1.13 9.88
CA THR A 20 -10.79 -2.18 10.70
C THR A 20 -12.21 -1.79 11.16
N PRO A 21 -13.03 -2.72 11.68
CA PRO A 21 -14.34 -2.39 12.24
C PRO A 21 -14.32 -1.36 13.38
N THR A 22 -13.20 -1.19 14.07
CA THR A 22 -13.04 -0.20 15.16
C THR A 22 -12.35 1.09 14.70
N GLY A 23 -11.98 1.18 13.41
CA GLY A 23 -11.33 2.34 12.80
C GLY A 23 -10.00 2.00 12.12
N PRO A 24 -9.33 3.01 11.55
CA PRO A 24 -8.02 2.85 10.93
C PRO A 24 -6.96 2.41 11.95
N VAL A 25 -6.21 1.36 11.62
CA VAL A 25 -5.08 0.86 12.41
C VAL A 25 -3.81 0.91 11.56
N ARG A 26 -2.70 1.32 12.18
CA ARG A 26 -1.40 1.46 11.53
C ARG A 26 -0.75 0.09 11.28
N THR A 27 -0.25 -0.15 10.07
CA THR A 27 0.41 -1.42 9.67
C THR A 27 1.91 -1.22 9.39
N ALA A 28 2.67 -0.81 10.41
CA ALA A 28 4.07 -0.36 10.24
C ALA A 28 5.01 -1.43 9.67
N ASP A 29 4.71 -2.70 9.89
CA ASP A 29 5.51 -3.82 9.39
C ASP A 29 5.44 -3.96 7.85
N ASP A 30 4.40 -3.40 7.22
CA ASP A 30 4.16 -3.47 5.77
C ASP A 30 4.68 -2.24 5.00
N ASP A 31 5.18 -1.23 5.70
CA ASP A 31 5.77 -0.05 5.07
C ASP A 31 6.91 -0.43 4.12
N GLY A 32 6.87 0.13 2.91
CA GLY A 32 7.88 -0.14 1.89
C GLY A 32 7.84 -1.55 1.29
N ALA A 33 6.89 -2.40 1.68
CA ALA A 33 6.62 -3.68 1.04
C ALA A 33 5.57 -3.57 -0.09
N VAL A 34 4.67 -2.57 -0.01
CA VAL A 34 3.59 -2.35 -0.98
C VAL A 34 4.10 -1.74 -2.29
N TYR A 35 3.65 -2.30 -3.41
CA TYR A 35 3.84 -1.75 -4.75
C TYR A 35 2.48 -1.43 -5.37
N VAL A 36 2.40 -0.33 -6.10
CA VAL A 36 1.19 0.10 -6.82
C VAL A 36 1.46 0.23 -8.31
N LEU A 37 0.44 0.01 -9.12
CA LEU A 37 0.45 0.28 -10.56
C LEU A 37 -0.50 1.42 -10.86
N GLU A 38 0.05 2.54 -11.29
CA GLU A 38 -0.72 3.67 -11.79
C GLU A 38 -1.29 3.32 -13.16
N VAL A 39 -2.62 3.27 -13.29
CA VAL A 39 -3.28 2.90 -14.56
C VAL A 39 -3.83 4.14 -15.27
N SER A 40 -4.82 4.81 -14.67
CA SER A 40 -5.48 5.99 -15.26
C SER A 40 -5.54 7.20 -14.34
N VAL A 41 -5.16 7.04 -13.07
CA VAL A 41 -5.23 8.08 -12.04
C VAL A 41 -3.85 8.28 -11.45
N PRO A 42 -3.30 9.51 -11.47
CA PRO A 42 -1.99 9.78 -10.89
C PRO A 42 -1.99 9.53 -9.38
N LEU A 43 -0.94 8.87 -8.88
CA LEU A 43 -0.78 8.57 -7.46
C LEU A 43 0.33 9.42 -6.82
N THR A 44 0.02 9.98 -5.64
CA THR A 44 1.02 10.57 -4.73
C THR A 44 1.51 9.49 -3.79
N LEU A 45 2.75 9.04 -3.93
CA LEU A 45 3.25 7.82 -3.28
C LEU A 45 3.60 8.00 -1.81
N GLU A 46 3.72 9.25 -1.35
CA GLU A 46 4.13 9.63 -0.01
C GLU A 46 2.93 9.79 0.96
N GLY A 47 1.71 9.70 0.45
CA GLY A 47 0.49 9.77 1.26
C GLY A 47 0.24 8.50 2.07
N ALA A 48 -0.66 8.58 3.05
CA ALA A 48 -1.16 7.39 3.73
C ALA A 48 -2.01 6.55 2.76
N LEU A 49 -1.82 5.23 2.77
CA LEU A 49 -2.63 4.27 2.01
C LEU A 49 -3.34 3.33 2.97
N THR A 50 -4.66 3.26 2.86
CA THR A 50 -5.50 2.42 3.72
C THR A 50 -6.16 1.32 2.90
N CYS A 51 -5.85 0.05 3.19
CA CYS A 51 -6.60 -1.09 2.64
C CYS A 51 -7.90 -1.33 3.43
N ASP A 52 -8.79 -2.13 2.86
CA ASP A 52 -9.96 -2.65 3.57
C ASP A 52 -9.56 -3.80 4.52
N TRP A 53 -10.50 -4.20 5.38
CA TRP A 53 -10.28 -5.26 6.36
C TRP A 53 -10.52 -6.66 5.77
N ARG A 54 -9.64 -7.60 6.13
CA ARG A 54 -9.79 -9.05 5.95
C ARG A 54 -9.13 -9.80 7.10
N ASP A 55 -9.53 -11.04 7.33
CA ASP A 55 -8.84 -11.90 8.30
C ASP A 55 -7.42 -12.24 7.84
N GLY A 56 -6.48 -12.32 8.79
CA GLY A 56 -5.08 -12.66 8.52
C GLY A 56 -4.23 -11.43 8.19
N ASP A 57 -3.26 -11.61 7.29
CA ASP A 57 -2.44 -10.51 6.78
C ASP A 57 -3.30 -9.63 5.86
N VAL A 58 -3.36 -8.33 6.14
CA VAL A 58 -4.26 -7.39 5.46
C VAL A 58 -3.66 -6.82 4.17
N TRP A 59 -2.34 -6.92 3.98
CA TRP A 59 -1.62 -6.41 2.79
C TRP A 59 -1.23 -7.49 1.77
#